data_AF-A0A2V9K1L3-F1
#
_entry.id   AF-A0A2V9K1L3-F1
#
_cell.length_a   1.000
_cell.length_b   1.000
_cell.length_c   1.000
_cell.angle_alpha   90.00
_cell.angle_beta   90.00
_cell.angle_gamma   90.00
#
_symmetry.space_group_name_H-M   'P 1'
#
loop_
_entity.id
_entity.type
_entity.pdbx_description
1 polymer ?
#
loop_
_entity_poly.entity_id
_entity_poly.type
_entity_poly.pdbx_seq_one_letter_code
_entity_poly.pdbx_strand_id
1 'polypeptide(L)' 'MEKQPQNIQDGFLNSARKEKTLVTVYLLSGVKLSGRIRSF' A
#
# COMPACT_ATOMS: atom_id res chain seq x y z
N MET A 1 22.77 -11.21 -11.61
CA MET A 1 22.11 -10.39 -10.58
C MET A 1 20.98 -11.20 -9.99
N GLU A 2 21.12 -11.68 -8.77
CA GLU A 2 19.99 -12.29 -8.06
C GLU A 2 18.92 -11.21 -7.88
N LYS A 3 17.71 -11.46 -8.42
CA LYS A 3 16.55 -10.63 -8.10
C LYS A 3 16.27 -10.86 -6.62
N GLN A 4 16.51 -9.85 -5.78
CA GLN A 4 16.03 -9.88 -4.41
C GLN A 4 14.54 -10.23 -4.42
N PRO A 5 14.06 -11.11 -3.53
CA PRO A 5 12.65 -11.44 -3.44
C PRO A 5 11.87 -10.14 -3.34
N GLN A 6 10.94 -9.93 -4.28
CA GLN A 6 10.16 -8.70 -4.36
C GLN A 6 9.49 -8.49 -2.99
N ASN A 7 9.82 -7.38 -2.31
CA ASN A 7 9.18 -7.02 -1.06
C ASN A 7 7.66 -6.89 -1.32
N ILE A 8 6.88 -7.78 -0.68
CA ILE A 8 5.44 -7.88 -0.88
C ILE A 8 4.75 -6.56 -0.52
N GLN A 9 5.26 -5.85 0.50
CA GLN A 9 4.73 -4.56 0.92
C GLN A 9 4.89 -3.52 -0.20
N ASP A 10 6.10 -3.33 -0.70
CA ASP A 10 6.39 -2.34 -1.75
C ASP A 10 5.64 -2.67 -3.04
N GLY A 11 5.55 -3.96 -3.38
CA GLY A 11 4.77 -4.44 -4.52
C GLY A 11 3.29 -4.08 -4.39
N PHE A 12 2.68 -4.42 -3.25
CA PHE A 12 1.27 -4.11 -2.97
C PHE A 12 0.99 -2.60 -2.97
N LEU A 13 1.78 -1.82 -2.23
CA LEU A 13 1.58 -0.37 -2.09
C LEU A 13 1.76 0.35 -3.43
N ASN A 14 2.72 -0.09 -4.26
CA ASN A 14 2.93 0.50 -5.58
C ASN A 14 1.79 0.17 -6.55
N SER A 15 1.28 -1.06 -6.54
CA SER A 15 0.11 -1.44 -7.36
C SER A 15 -1.13 -0.63 -6.95
N ALA A 16 -1.46 -0.60 -5.66
CA ALA A 16 -2.60 0.17 -5.14
C ALA A 16 -2.49 1.68 -5.45
N ARG A 17 -1.28 2.25 -5.39
CA ARG A 17 -1.01 3.64 -5.78
C ARG A 17 -1.22 3.88 -7.28
N LYS A 18 -0.65 3.04 -8.15
CA LYS A 18 -0.75 3.17 -9.61
C LYS A 18 -2.18 3.03 -10.10
N GLU A 19 -2.92 2.07 -9.54
CA GLU A 19 -4.31 1.78 -9.88
C GLU A 19 -5.30 2.76 -9.23
N LYS A 20 -4.83 3.63 -8.32
CA LYS A 20 -5.66 4.56 -7.55
C LYS A 20 -6.78 3.83 -6.81
N THR A 21 -6.48 2.62 -6.33
CA THR A 21 -7.40 1.74 -5.62
C THR A 21 -7.86 2.42 -4.33
N LEU A 22 -9.17 2.39 -4.07
CA LEU A 22 -9.71 2.86 -2.80
C LEU A 22 -9.33 1.84 -1.72
N VAL A 23 -8.53 2.27 -0.75
CA VAL A 23 -8.06 1.44 0.37
C VAL A 23 -8.65 1.95 1.68
N THR A 24 -8.79 1.04 2.64
CA THR A 24 -9.11 1.39 4.04
C THR A 24 -7.93 0.99 4.92
N VAL A 25 -7.38 1.94 5.66
CA VAL A 25 -6.29 1.75 6.61
C VAL A 25 -6.85 1.82 8.03
N TYR A 26 -6.56 0.80 8.83
CA TYR A 26 -6.92 0.74 10.23
C TYR A 26 -5.70 1.15 11.06
N LEU A 27 -5.81 2.24 11.81
CA LEU A 27 -4.76 2.67 12.73
C LEU A 27 -4.82 1.82 14.01
N LEU A 28 -3.70 1.72 14.72
CA LEU A 28 -3.63 1.00 16.01
C LEU A 28 -4.59 1.59 17.06
N SER A 29 -4.94 2.88 16.95
CA SER A 29 -5.96 3.52 17.78
C SER A 29 -7.39 3.04 17.50
N GLY A 30 -7.61 2.24 16.45
CA GLY A 30 -8.92 1.81 15.97
C GLY A 30 -9.58 2.76 14.97
N VAL A 31 -8.99 3.93 14.71
CA VAL A 31 -9.46 4.87 13.68
C VAL A 31 -9.34 4.25 12.29
N LYS A 32 -10.35 4.47 11.45
CA LYS A 32 -10.40 4.01 10.06
C LYS A 32 -10.18 5.19 9.13
N LEU A 33 -9.23 5.08 8.21
CA LEU A 33 -8.98 6.05 7.14
C LEU A 33 -9.29 5.41 5.80
N SER A 34 -10.14 6.04 4.98
CA SER A 34 -10.43 5.57 3.62
C SER A 34 -9.94 6.59 2.61
N GLY A 35 -9.27 6.11 1.57
CA GLY A 35 -8.67 7.01 0.58
C GLY A 35 -7.87 6.27 -0.48
N ARG A 36 -6.99 7.00 -1.16
CA ARG A 36 -6.09 6.45 -2.18
C ARG A 36 -4.66 6.77 -1.79
N ILE A 37 -3.76 5.83 -2.04
CA ILE A 37 -2.33 6.00 -1.75
C ILE A 37 -1.75 6.98 -2.78
N ARG A 38 -1.08 8.05 -2.30
CA ARG A 38 -0.37 9.02 -3.14
C ARG A 38 1.14 8.77 -3.18
N SER A 39 1.73 8.42 -2.03
CA SER A 39 3.14 8.08 -1.83
C SER A 39 3.28 7.18 -0.59
N PHE A 40 4.39 6.45 -0.48
CA PHE A 40 4.81 5.67 0.69
C PHE A 40 6.34 5.57 0.72
#